data_AF-F0T6V4-F1
#
_entry.id   AF-F0T6V4-F1
#
_cell.length_a   1.000
_cell.length_b   1.000
_cell.length_c   1.000
_cell.angle_alpha   90.00
_cell.angle_beta   90.00
_cell.angle_gamma   90.00
#
_symmetry.space_group_name_H-M   'P 1'
#
loop_
_entity.id
_entity.type
_entity.pdbx_description
1 polymer ?
#
loop_
_entity_poly.entity_id
_entity_poly.type
_entity_poly.pdbx_seq_one_letter_code
_entity_poly.pdbx_strand_id
1 'polypeptide(L)' 'MNEKEIEEFVENFKGMLWDELDDELGEMSREDLITVIVKLKRRYG' A
#
# COMPACT_ATOMS: atom_id res chain seq x y z
N MET A 1 9.07 0.65 -8.63
CA MET A 1 7.94 1.42 -9.13
C MET A 1 8.40 2.84 -9.38
N ASN A 2 8.01 3.45 -10.50
CA ASN A 2 8.21 4.86 -10.77
C ASN A 2 7.14 5.69 -10.02
N GLU A 3 7.33 7.01 -9.92
CA GLU A 3 6.46 7.90 -9.11
C GLU A 3 4.97 7.72 -9.37
N LYS A 4 4.64 7.50 -10.65
CA LYS A 4 3.28 7.33 -11.17
C LYS A 4 2.60 6.06 -10.68
N GLU A 5 3.30 4.93 -10.67
CA GLU A 5 2.77 3.66 -10.17
C GLU A 5 2.45 3.72 -8.67
N ILE A 6 3.18 4.55 -7.91
CA ILE A 6 2.92 4.72 -6.47
C ILE A 6 1.78 5.71 -6.24
N GLU A 7 1.63 6.75 -7.07
CA GLU A 7 0.42 7.58 -7.03
C GLU A 7 -0.82 6.75 -7.33
N GLU A 8 -0.78 5.89 -8.35
CA GLU A 8 -1.87 4.94 -8.65
C GLU A 8 -2.13 3.99 -7.48
N PHE A 9 -1.08 3.48 -6.83
CA PHE A 9 -1.22 2.65 -5.63
C PHE A 9 -1.88 3.41 -4.48
N VAL A 10 -1.46 4.65 -4.19
CA VAL A 10 -2.04 5.47 -3.12
C VAL A 10 -3.46 5.94 -3.46
N GLU A 11 -3.77 6.17 -4.74
CA GLU A 11 -5.12 6.48 -5.20
C GLU A 11 -6.08 5.32 -4.96
N ASN A 12 -5.63 4.06 -5.07
CA ASN A 12 -6.47 2.91 -4.76
C ASN A 12 -6.95 2.87 -3.30
N PHE A 13 -6.21 3.50 -2.37
CA PHE A 13 -6.60 3.61 -0.96
C PHE A 13 -7.27 4.94 -0.62
N LYS A 14 -7.44 5.84 -1.59
CA LYS A 14 -7.94 7.19 -1.36
C LYS A 14 -9.48 7.17 -1.30
N GLY A 15 -10.03 7.44 -0.12
CA GLY A 15 -11.47 7.36 0.14
C GLY A 15 -11.91 6.08 0.84
N MET A 16 -10.98 5.18 1.10
CA MET A 16 -11.16 4.00 1.95
C MET A 16 -11.19 4.44 3.43
N LEU A 17 -12.10 3.86 4.20
CA LEU A 17 -12.11 4.02 5.65
C LEU A 17 -10.93 3.27 6.27
N TRP A 18 -10.49 3.71 7.45
CA TRP A 18 -9.39 3.04 8.15
C TRP A 18 -9.70 1.56 8.44
N ASP A 19 -10.96 1.23 8.69
CA ASP A 19 -11.40 -0.14 8.93
C ASP A 19 -11.30 -1.00 7.65
N GLU A 20 -11.68 -0.43 6.50
CA GLU A 20 -11.57 -1.10 5.18
C GLU A 20 -10.10 -1.31 4.78
N LEU A 21 -9.23 -0.36 5.11
CA LEU A 21 -7.79 -0.50 4.91
C LEU A 21 -7.21 -1.61 5.80
N ASP A 22 -7.66 -1.72 7.04
CA ASP A 22 -7.19 -2.75 7.97
C ASP A 22 -7.63 -4.15 7.51
N ASP A 23 -8.88 -4.27 7.05
CA ASP A 23 -9.40 -5.50 6.46
C ASP A 23 -8.60 -5.91 5.21
N GLU A 24 -8.33 -4.97 4.30
CA GLU A 24 -7.62 -5.26 3.05
C GLU A 24 -6.13 -5.58 3.29
N LEU A 25 -5.49 -4.93 4.27
CA LEU A 25 -4.14 -5.29 4.72
C LEU A 25 -4.13 -6.65 5.44
N GLY A 26 -5.22 -7.00 6.14
CA GLY A 26 -5.40 -8.30 6.80
C GLY A 26 -5.60 -9.46 5.83
N GLU A 27 -6.20 -9.20 4.67
CA GLU A 27 -6.37 -10.19 3.60
C GLU A 27 -5.12 -10.36 2.71
N MET A 28 -4.18 -9.42 2.75
CA MET A 28 -2.94 -9.51 1.98
C MET A 28 -2.03 -10.65 2.44
N SER A 29 -1.35 -11.27 1.47
CA SER A 29 -0.32 -12.25 1.79
C SER A 29 0.89 -11.57 2.45
N ARG A 30 1.66 -12.34 3.22
CA ARG A 30 2.90 -11.87 3.83
C ARG A 30 3.87 -11.28 2.79
N GLU A 31 3.92 -11.85 1.60
CA GLU A 31 4.80 -11.42 0.51
C GLU A 31 4.36 -10.08 -0.08
N ASP A 32 3.05 -9.85 -0.19
CA ASP A 32 2.47 -8.59 -0.64
C ASP A 32 2.71 -7.48 0.38
N LEU A 33 2.48 -7.75 1.66
CA LEU A 33 2.76 -6.80 2.75
C LEU A 33 4.24 -6.40 2.80
N ILE A 34 5.16 -7.36 2.70
CA ILE A 34 6.60 -7.08 2.64
C ILE A 34 6.92 -6.19 1.45
N THR A 35 6.32 -6.47 0.29
CA THR A 35 6.52 -5.69 -0.92
C THR A 35 6.05 -4.25 -0.76
N VAL A 36 4.88 -4.03 -0.15
CA VAL A 36 4.34 -2.69 0.16
C VAL A 36 5.24 -1.96 1.16
N ILE A 37 5.62 -2.61 2.26
CA ILE A 37 6.47 -2.01 3.31
C ILE A 37 7.84 -1.61 2.75
N VAL A 38 8.48 -2.48 1.95
CA VAL A 38 9.79 -2.19 1.33
C VAL A 38 9.68 -0.99 0.37
N LYS A 39 8.60 -0.91 -0.40
CA LYS A 39 8.37 0.21 -1.33
C LYS A 39 8.14 1.53 -0.59
N LEU A 40 7.32 1.54 0.47
CA LEU A 40 7.08 2.72 1.31
C LEU A 40 8.37 3.19 1.99
N LYS A 41 9.15 2.25 2.55
CA LYS A 41 10.43 2.55 3.19
C LYS A 41 11.45 3.17 2.23
N ARG A 42 11.45 2.79 0.95
CA ARG A 42 12.35 3.35 -0.07
C ARG A 42 11.94 4.75 -0.54
N ARG A 43 10.66 5.11 -0.42
CA ARG A 43 10.11 6.40 -0.87
C ARG A 43 10.13 7.47 0.22
N TYR A 44 9.87 7.07 1.47
CA TYR A 44 9.71 8.02 2.58
C TYR A 44 10.79 7.90 3.68
N GLY A 45 11.61 6.85 3.64
CA GLY A 45 12.83 6.73 4.45
C GLY A 45 14.05 7.17 3.65
#